data_AF-A0A831YE04-F1
#
_entry.id   AF-A0A831YE04-F1
#
_cell.length_a   1.000
_cell.length_b   1.000
_cell.length_c   1.000
_cell.angle_alpha   90.00
_cell.angle_beta   90.00
_cell.angle_gamma   90.00
#
_symmetry.space_group_name_H-M   'P 1'
#
loop_
_entity.id
_entity.type
_entity.pdbx_description
1 polymer ?
#
loop_
_entity_poly.entity_id
_entity_poly.type
_entity_poly.pdbx_seq_one_letter_code
_entity_poly.pdbx_strand_id
1 'polypeptide(L)'
;MRRVAYRKDAVKVALLYPSTYRVAMSSAVYHMLYFKLQDEGFYVERFTADKGPHGVEDGTPLAHFDYIVATVHYELDYVNLVKMLINAGIPPRAADRRRPKLVVGGPPIAANPEPLAEFADAAAVGELEP
;
A
#
# COMPACT_ATOMS: atom_id res chain seq x y z
N MET A 1 -17.53 -13.42 -2.76
CA MET A 1 -16.91 -13.07 -1.47
C MET A 1 -17.41 -11.68 -1.05
N ARG A 2 -17.81 -11.48 0.21
CA ARG A 2 -18.39 -10.21 0.70
C ARG A 2 -17.28 -9.34 1.28
N ARG A 3 -17.16 -8.07 0.84
CA ARG A 3 -16.16 -7.11 1.37
C ARG A 3 -16.31 -6.99 2.88
N VAL A 4 -15.21 -7.02 3.62
CA VAL A 4 -15.18 -6.73 5.05
C VAL A 4 -15.56 -5.26 5.22
N ALA A 5 -16.69 -5.02 5.87
CA ALA A 5 -17.13 -3.68 6.20
C ALA A 5 -16.24 -3.10 7.30
N TYR A 6 -16.14 -1.76 7.34
CA TYR A 6 -15.47 -1.07 8.41
C TYR A 6 -16.03 -1.49 9.79
N ARG A 7 -15.14 -1.81 10.72
CA ARG A 7 -15.44 -2.01 12.14
C ARG A 7 -14.43 -1.23 12.97
N LYS A 8 -14.85 -0.76 14.16
CA LYS A 8 -14.03 0.12 15.01
C LYS A 8 -12.73 -0.56 15.48
N ASP A 9 -12.75 -1.87 15.63
CA ASP A 9 -11.68 -2.76 16.07
C ASP A 9 -10.94 -3.46 14.92
N ALA A 10 -11.36 -3.26 13.66
CA ALA A 10 -10.69 -3.87 12.53
C ALA A 10 -9.34 -3.18 12.26
N VAL A 11 -8.33 -4.00 11.96
CA VAL A 11 -7.06 -3.52 11.42
C VAL A 11 -7.29 -3.03 9.99
N LYS A 12 -6.88 -1.79 9.72
CA LYS A 12 -7.09 -1.10 8.44
C LYS A 12 -5.82 -1.15 7.61
N VAL A 13 -5.94 -1.71 6.42
CA VAL A 13 -4.83 -1.83 5.46
C VAL A 13 -5.12 -0.97 4.24
N ALA A 14 -4.25 -0.02 3.98
CA ALA A 14 -4.21 0.72 2.72
C ALA A 14 -3.38 -0.09 1.72
N LEU A 15 -4.04 -0.74 0.76
CA LEU A 15 -3.36 -1.42 -0.33
C LEU A 15 -3.00 -0.38 -1.41
N LEU A 16 -1.72 -0.08 -1.53
CA LEU A 16 -1.23 1.03 -2.33
C LEU A 16 -0.50 0.55 -3.58
N TYR A 17 -0.86 1.11 -4.73
CA TYR A 17 -0.14 0.96 -5.99
C TYR A 17 0.43 2.34 -6.39
N PRO A 18 1.76 2.55 -6.41
CA PRO A 18 2.35 3.87 -6.58
C PRO A 18 2.41 4.32 -8.06
N SER A 19 1.35 4.03 -8.81
CA SER A 19 1.17 4.42 -10.20
C SER A 19 -0.32 4.73 -10.45
N THR A 20 -0.70 4.90 -11.72
CA THR A 20 -2.07 5.24 -12.09
C THR A 20 -3.06 4.10 -11.79
N TYR A 21 -4.32 4.46 -11.54
CA TYR A 21 -5.41 3.51 -11.34
C TYR A 21 -5.55 2.52 -12.49
N ARG A 22 -5.36 2.98 -13.72
CA ARG A 22 -5.42 2.12 -14.91
C ARG A 22 -4.38 1.01 -14.86
N VAL A 23 -3.14 1.34 -14.49
CA VAL A 23 -2.04 0.35 -14.37
C VAL A 23 -2.30 -0.58 -13.20
N ALA A 24 -2.74 -0.05 -12.05
CA ALA A 24 -3.07 -0.85 -10.88
C ALA A 24 -4.17 -1.89 -11.18
N MET A 25 -5.21 -1.52 -11.93
CA MET A 25 -6.29 -2.44 -12.33
C MET A 25 -5.84 -3.53 -13.31
N SER A 26 -4.71 -3.34 -13.99
CA SER A 26 -4.10 -4.37 -14.84
C SER A 26 -3.13 -5.29 -14.10
N SER A 27 -2.86 -5.06 -12.81
CA SER A 27 -1.97 -5.90 -12.01
C SER A 27 -2.73 -7.04 -11.32
N ALA A 28 -2.44 -8.28 -11.71
CA ALA A 28 -3.00 -9.47 -11.07
C ALA A 28 -2.64 -9.54 -9.59
N VAL A 29 -1.38 -9.24 -9.24
CA VAL A 29 -0.88 -9.25 -7.85
C VAL A 29 -1.63 -8.25 -6.98
N TYR A 30 -1.95 -7.06 -7.52
CA TYR A 30 -2.73 -6.06 -6.78
C TYR A 30 -4.13 -6.57 -6.41
N HIS A 31 -4.81 -7.26 -7.34
CA HIS A 31 -6.10 -7.89 -7.06
C HIS A 31 -5.97 -9.07 -6.09
N MET A 32 -4.95 -9.93 -6.26
CA MET A 32 -4.70 -11.06 -5.36
C MET A 32 -4.46 -10.61 -3.92
N LEU A 33 -3.62 -9.58 -3.71
CA LEU A 33 -3.39 -9.01 -2.38
C LEU A 33 -4.68 -8.44 -1.79
N TYR A 34 -5.48 -7.73 -2.58
CA TYR A 34 -6.75 -7.18 -2.11
C TYR A 34 -7.68 -8.29 -1.60
N PHE A 35 -7.89 -9.35 -2.38
CA PHE A 35 -8.76 -10.45 -1.97
C PHE A 35 -8.18 -11.23 -0.79
N LYS A 36 -6.89 -11.54 -0.80
CA LYS A 36 -6.25 -12.26 0.30
C LYS A 36 -6.37 -11.50 1.62
N LEU A 37 -6.08 -10.19 1.64
CA LEU A 37 -6.22 -9.38 2.85
C LEU A 37 -7.68 -9.32 3.34
N GLN A 38 -8.64 -9.26 2.41
CA GLN A 38 -10.06 -9.30 2.76
C GLN A 38 -10.48 -10.67 3.33
N ASP A 39 -9.93 -11.78 2.81
CA ASP A 39 -10.19 -13.14 3.30
C ASP A 39 -9.64 -13.35 4.71
N GLU A 40 -8.49 -12.73 5.02
CA GLU A 40 -7.90 -12.69 6.37
C GLU A 40 -8.67 -11.76 7.33
N GLY A 41 -9.74 -11.09 6.87
CA GLY A 41 -10.63 -10.28 7.70
C GLY A 41 -10.20 -8.83 7.92
N PHE A 42 -9.19 -8.34 7.17
CA PHE A 42 -8.76 -6.95 7.23
C PHE A 42 -9.75 -6.01 6.55
N TYR A 43 -9.87 -4.78 7.05
CA TYR A 43 -10.52 -3.71 6.31
C TYR A 43 -9.53 -3.13 5.31
N VAL A 44 -9.81 -3.29 4.00
CA VAL A 44 -8.88 -2.91 2.94
C VAL A 44 -9.48 -1.87 2.03
N GLU A 45 -8.76 -0.78 1.82
CA GLU A 45 -9.03 0.17 0.72
C GLU A 45 -7.81 0.29 -0.19
N ARG A 46 -8.09 0.55 -1.47
CA ARG A 46 -7.12 0.67 -2.55
C ARG A 46 -6.72 2.12 -2.76
N PHE A 47 -5.44 2.35 -3.03
CA PHE A 47 -4.84 3.67 -3.23
C PHE A 47 -3.96 3.68 -4.46
N THR A 48 -4.06 4.75 -5.25
CA THR A 48 -3.30 4.94 -6.49
C THR A 48 -2.85 6.38 -6.61
N ALA A 49 -1.73 6.64 -7.29
CA ALA A 49 -1.09 7.95 -7.29
C ALA A 49 -1.96 9.06 -7.91
N ASP A 50 -2.84 8.71 -8.84
CA ASP A 50 -3.74 9.62 -9.57
C ASP A 50 -5.11 9.82 -8.90
N LYS A 51 -5.39 9.16 -7.77
CA LYS A 51 -6.66 9.31 -7.02
C LYS A 51 -6.55 10.18 -5.75
N GLY A 52 -5.34 10.65 -5.44
CA GLY A 52 -5.09 11.45 -4.23
C GLY A 52 -5.06 10.60 -2.95
N PRO A 53 -5.06 11.24 -1.76
CA PRO A 53 -4.79 10.56 -0.50
C PRO A 53 -6.04 9.90 0.13
N HIS A 54 -7.05 9.54 -0.67
CA HIS A 54 -8.31 8.95 -0.20
C HIS A 54 -8.52 7.58 -0.83
N GLY A 55 -9.05 6.64 -0.04
CA GLY A 55 -9.29 5.27 -0.50
C GLY A 55 -10.38 5.22 -1.57
N VAL A 56 -10.24 4.29 -2.51
CA VAL A 56 -11.16 4.16 -3.66
C VAL A 56 -12.54 3.66 -3.22
N GLU A 57 -12.61 2.85 -2.16
CA GLU A 57 -13.83 2.19 -1.72
C GLU A 57 -14.74 3.12 -0.92
N ASP A 58 -14.22 3.71 0.15
CA ASP A 58 -15.00 4.46 1.14
C ASP A 58 -14.47 5.88 1.36
N GLY A 59 -13.39 6.27 0.66
CA GLY A 59 -12.84 7.62 0.74
C GLY A 59 -12.05 7.90 2.02
N THR A 60 -11.67 6.86 2.78
CA THR A 60 -10.92 7.08 4.02
C THR A 60 -9.56 7.70 3.73
N PRO A 61 -9.14 8.76 4.46
CA PRO A 61 -7.81 9.34 4.30
C PRO A 61 -6.71 8.31 4.58
N LEU A 62 -5.65 8.29 3.76
CA LEU A 62 -4.53 7.35 3.88
C LEU A 62 -3.87 7.37 5.29
N ALA A 63 -3.82 8.54 5.93
CA ALA A 63 -3.26 8.70 7.27
C ALA A 63 -4.07 8.01 8.39
N HIS A 64 -5.30 7.56 8.13
CA HIS A 64 -6.17 6.92 9.11
C HIS A 64 -6.08 5.38 9.12
N PHE A 65 -5.18 4.82 8.32
CA PHE A 65 -4.90 3.39 8.27
C PHE A 65 -3.85 2.97 9.30
N ASP A 66 -3.78 1.68 9.61
CA ASP A 66 -2.77 1.11 10.51
C ASP A 66 -1.52 0.69 9.72
N TYR A 67 -1.73 0.12 8.54
CA TYR A 67 -0.69 -0.31 7.62
C TYR A 67 -0.92 0.21 6.21
N ILE A 68 0.17 0.53 5.53
CA ILE A 68 0.22 0.68 4.07
C ILE A 68 0.95 -0.54 3.54
N VAL A 69 0.31 -1.31 2.68
CA VAL A 69 0.93 -2.40 1.92
C VAL A 69 1.08 -1.92 0.48
N ALA A 70 2.31 -1.55 0.11
CA ALA A 70 2.61 -1.01 -1.20
C ALA A 70 3.23 -2.07 -2.11
N THR A 71 2.67 -2.26 -3.30
CA THR A 71 3.27 -3.10 -4.34
C THR A 71 3.84 -2.23 -5.45
N VAL A 72 5.17 -2.24 -5.61
CA VAL A 72 5.90 -1.44 -6.58
C VAL A 72 6.22 -2.31 -7.79
N HIS A 73 5.90 -1.84 -9.00
CA HIS A 73 6.17 -2.60 -10.24
C HIS A 73 7.29 -1.98 -11.09
N TYR A 74 7.62 -0.70 -10.87
CA TYR A 74 8.70 -0.01 -11.58
C TYR A 74 9.52 0.83 -10.59
N GLU A 75 10.84 0.92 -10.79
CA GLU A 75 11.73 1.72 -9.93
C GLU A 75 11.35 3.21 -9.89
N LEU A 76 10.85 3.75 -11.01
CA LEU A 76 10.40 5.14 -11.08
C LEU A 76 9.21 5.42 -10.13
N ASP A 77 8.47 4.39 -9.73
CA ASP A 77 7.34 4.54 -8.81
C ASP A 77 7.78 4.74 -7.35
N TYR A 78 9.07 4.58 -6.99
CA TYR A 78 9.58 4.92 -5.66
C TYR A 78 9.28 6.38 -5.30
N VAL A 79 9.48 7.28 -6.28
CA VAL A 79 9.21 8.70 -6.11
C VAL A 79 7.71 8.95 -5.90
N ASN A 80 6.86 8.21 -6.61
CA ASN A 80 5.40 8.33 -6.46
C ASN A 80 4.96 7.84 -5.08
N LEU A 81 5.50 6.72 -4.60
CA LEU A 81 5.23 6.21 -3.25
C LEU A 81 5.53 7.28 -2.19
N VAL A 82 6.73 7.87 -2.23
CA VAL A 82 7.14 8.91 -1.26
C VAL A 82 6.27 10.15 -1.38
N LYS A 83 5.94 10.60 -2.60
CA LYS A 83 5.00 11.72 -2.83
C LYS A 83 3.61 11.44 -2.24
N MET A 84 3.10 10.22 -2.37
CA MET A 84 1.80 9.85 -1.81
C MET A 84 1.79 9.96 -0.28
N LEU A 85 2.87 9.57 0.39
CA LEU A 85 3.01 9.74 1.85
C LEU A 85 3.00 11.22 2.24
N ILE A 86 3.81 12.04 1.57
CA ILE A 86 3.90 13.48 1.82
C ILE A 86 2.53 14.15 1.61
N ASN A 87 1.84 13.83 0.51
CA ASN A 87 0.52 14.40 0.20
C ASN A 87 -0.57 13.95 1.19
N ALA A 88 -0.39 12.81 1.84
CA ALA A 88 -1.28 12.34 2.90
C ALA A 88 -0.91 12.88 4.30
N GLY A 89 0.13 13.71 4.42
CA GLY A 89 0.62 14.21 5.70
C GLY A 89 1.32 13.14 6.56
N ILE A 90 1.81 12.08 5.93
CA ILE A 90 2.49 10.97 6.59
C ILE A 90 4.01 11.19 6.47
N PRO A 91 4.77 11.19 7.58
CA PRO A 91 6.23 11.30 7.51
C PRO A 91 6.82 10.22 6.59
N PRO A 92 7.60 10.60 5.57
CA PRO A 92 8.06 9.65 4.56
C PRO A 92 9.12 8.69 5.12
N ARG A 93 10.02 9.18 5.97
CA ARG A 93 11.05 8.37 6.62
C ARG A 93 10.42 7.48 7.69
N ALA A 94 10.81 6.21 7.72
CA ALA A 94 10.28 5.24 8.68
C ALA A 94 10.59 5.64 10.14
N ALA A 95 11.77 6.21 10.39
CA ALA A 95 12.20 6.68 11.71
C ALA A 95 11.29 7.75 12.31
N ASP A 96 10.66 8.59 11.48
CA ASP A 96 9.79 9.68 11.91
C ASP A 96 8.31 9.26 12.00
N ARG A 97 7.98 8.03 11.60
CA ARG A 97 6.60 7.55 11.43
C ARG A 97 6.18 6.58 12.52
N ARG A 98 5.16 6.99 13.29
CA ARG A 98 4.48 6.09 14.25
C ARG A 98 3.42 5.20 13.58
N ARG A 99 2.57 5.80 12.74
CA ARG A 99 1.52 5.12 11.96
C ARG A 99 1.16 5.95 10.71
N PRO A 100 0.63 5.36 9.63
CA PRO A 100 0.61 3.91 9.36
C PRO A 100 2.03 3.34 9.17
N LYS A 101 2.20 2.02 9.32
CA LYS A 101 3.46 1.34 8.99
C LYS A 101 3.50 0.95 7.52
N LEU A 102 4.59 1.24 6.82
CA LEU A 102 4.75 0.99 5.39
C LEU A 102 5.48 -0.33 5.15
N VAL A 103 4.78 -1.28 4.54
CA VAL A 103 5.35 -2.52 4.01
C VAL A 103 5.44 -2.37 2.49
N VAL A 104 6.63 -2.58 1.92
CA VAL A 104 6.86 -2.51 0.48
C VAL A 104 7.15 -3.89 -0.09
N GLY A 105 6.70 -4.16 -1.31
CA GLY A 105 7.00 -5.38 -2.05
C GLY A 105 6.89 -5.17 -3.55
N GLY A 106 7.00 -6.25 -4.31
CA GLY A 106 6.97 -6.24 -5.78
C GLY A 106 8.36 -6.39 -6.40
N PRO A 107 8.45 -6.55 -7.74
CA PRO A 107 9.68 -7.01 -8.40
C PRO A 107 10.92 -6.13 -8.13
N PRO A 108 10.86 -4.79 -8.19
CA PRO A 108 12.02 -3.95 -7.89
C PRO A 108 12.49 -4.08 -6.44
N ILE A 109 11.56 -4.27 -5.49
CA ILE A 109 11.87 -4.45 -4.06
C ILE A 109 12.54 -5.80 -3.82
N ALA A 110 12.06 -6.85 -4.50
CA ALA A 110 12.65 -8.18 -4.40
C ALA A 110 14.07 -8.22 -4.98
N ALA A 111 14.35 -7.43 -6.02
CA ALA A 111 15.67 -7.30 -6.63
C ALA A 111 16.65 -6.51 -5.74
N ASN A 112 16.22 -5.35 -5.22
CA ASN A 112 17.02 -4.54 -4.32
C ASN A 112 16.11 -3.64 -3.45
N PRO A 113 15.93 -3.95 -2.14
CA PRO A 113 15.10 -3.14 -1.26
C PRO A 113 15.78 -1.85 -0.80
N GLU A 114 17.10 -1.71 -0.98
CA GLU A 114 17.89 -0.61 -0.44
C GLU A 114 17.40 0.80 -0.82
N PRO A 115 16.94 1.08 -2.07
CA PRO A 115 16.43 2.40 -2.43
C PRO A 115 15.25 2.88 -1.57
N LEU A 116 14.51 1.97 -0.93
CA LEU A 116 13.41 2.30 -0.03
C LEU A 116 13.71 2.03 1.45
N ALA A 117 14.93 1.64 1.82
CA ALA A 117 15.26 1.24 3.18
C ALA A 117 15.01 2.34 4.23
N GLU A 118 15.28 3.61 3.91
CA GLU A 118 15.00 4.73 4.83
C GLU A 118 13.49 5.04 4.97
N PHE A 119 12.67 4.57 4.02
CA PHE A 119 11.26 4.94 3.91
C PHE A 119 10.31 3.82 4.36
N ALA A 120 10.66 2.56 4.14
CA ALA A 120 9.83 1.41 4.49
C ALA A 120 10.06 0.97 5.94
N ASP A 121 8.99 0.55 6.63
CA ASP A 121 9.11 -0.12 7.92
C ASP A 121 9.47 -1.61 7.75
N ALA A 122 9.08 -2.21 6.62
CA ALA A 122 9.47 -3.56 6.24
C ALA A 122 9.46 -3.73 4.71
N ALA A 123 10.30 -4.62 4.20
CA ALA A 123 10.31 -5.04 2.81
C ALA A 123 9.96 -6.53 2.71
N ALA A 124 8.99 -6.87 1.87
CA ALA A 124 8.65 -8.24 1.51
C ALA A 124 9.44 -8.63 0.26
N VAL A 125 10.39 -9.55 0.43
CA VAL A 125 11.21 -10.13 -0.64
C VAL A 125 10.74 -11.55 -0.88
N GLY A 126 10.33 -11.86 -2.11
CA GLY A 126 9.80 -13.17 -2.50
C GLY A 126 8.62 -13.05 -3.44
N GLU A 127 8.07 -14.21 -3.83
CA GLU A 127 6.88 -14.31 -4.66
C GLU A 127 5.63 -14.51 -3.80
N LEU A 128 4.51 -13.94 -4.25
CA LEU A 128 3.20 -14.28 -3.72
C LEU A 128 2.72 -15.55 -4.43
N GLU A 129 3.21 -16.71 -4.01
CA GLU A 129 2.68 -18.00 -4.46
C GLU A 129 1.38 -18.35 -3.69
N PRO A 130 0.42 -19.07 -4.32
CA PRO A 130 -0.81 -19.56 -3.68
C PRO A 130 -0.59 -20.50 -2.49
#